data_AF-A0A0R1YU29-F1
#
_entry.id   AF-A0A0R1YU29-F1
#
_cell.length_a   1.000
_cell.length_b   1.000
_cell.length_c   1.000
_cell.angle_alpha   90.00
_cell.angle_beta   90.00
_cell.angle_gamma   90.00
#
_symmetry.space_group_name_H-M   'P 1'
#
loop_
_entity.id
_entity.type
_entity.pdbx_description
1 polymer ?
#
loop_
_entity_poly.entity_id
_entity_poly.type
_entity_poly.pdbx_seq_one_letter_code
_entity_poly.pdbx_strand_id
1 'polypeptide(L)'
;MLDVIKSLDRLTWNTQHHFAHIEAQHDFIRAWAIQFELGYTDVRVVQMALQLDGKHHDLLVKFTAAYDKVYDYEYAFVAGGLEGFNEKYGDKIEDYRAAANEFLGLIDQVRELNGK
;
A
#
# COMPACT_ATOMS: atom_id res chain seq x y z
N MET A 1 -16.16 0.48 -13.99
CA MET A 1 -15.51 -0.21 -12.86
C MET A 1 -16.41 -0.17 -11.63
N LEU A 2 -16.29 -1.14 -10.71
CA LEU A 2 -16.95 -1.07 -9.39
C LEU A 2 -16.47 0.17 -8.63
N ASP A 3 -17.35 0.80 -7.85
CA ASP A 3 -16.98 1.91 -6.97
C ASP A 3 -16.07 1.40 -5.84
N VAL A 4 -14.82 1.86 -5.87
CA VAL A 4 -13.78 1.52 -4.88
C VAL A 4 -13.17 2.77 -4.23
N ILE A 5 -13.81 3.94 -4.33
CA ILE A 5 -13.27 5.21 -3.82
C ILE A 5 -12.86 5.11 -2.35
N LYS A 6 -13.70 4.54 -1.50
CA LYS A 6 -13.40 4.40 -0.07
C LYS A 6 -12.20 3.49 0.21
N SER A 7 -11.98 2.47 -0.63
CA SER A 7 -10.80 1.61 -0.53
C SER A 7 -9.56 2.37 -0.97
N LEU A 8 -9.63 3.15 -2.05
CA LEU A 8 -8.53 4.01 -2.50
C LEU A 8 -8.14 5.06 -1.45
N ASP A 9 -9.12 5.65 -0.76
CA ASP A 9 -8.87 6.62 0.30
C ASP A 9 -8.16 6.00 1.52
N ARG A 10 -8.60 4.80 1.93
CA ARG A 10 -7.94 4.06 3.01
C ARG A 10 -6.54 3.63 2.62
N LEU A 11 -6.33 3.15 1.40
CA LEU A 11 -4.99 2.79 0.90
C LEU A 11 -4.07 4.01 0.86
N THR A 12 -4.56 5.15 0.37
CA THR A 12 -3.80 6.41 0.36
C THR A 12 -3.33 6.76 1.77
N TRP A 13 -4.27 6.79 2.71
CA TRP A 13 -3.97 7.16 4.10
C TRP A 13 -3.01 6.16 4.76
N ASN A 14 -3.28 4.86 4.61
CA ASN A 14 -2.47 3.79 5.21
C ASN A 14 -1.03 3.84 4.68
N THR A 15 -0.82 3.86 3.36
CA THR A 15 0.53 3.90 2.78
C THR A 15 1.32 5.13 3.24
N GLN A 16 0.68 6.30 3.31
CA GLN A 16 1.33 7.52 3.82
C GLN A 16 1.68 7.41 5.30
N HIS A 17 0.74 6.94 6.13
CA HIS A 17 0.94 6.88 7.59
C HIS A 17 1.91 5.77 7.99
N HIS A 18 1.84 4.61 7.34
CA HIS A 18 2.75 3.50 7.58
C HIS A 18 4.18 3.88 7.24
N PHE A 19 4.39 4.50 6.07
CA PHE A 19 5.69 5.04 5.68
C PHE A 19 6.22 6.04 6.71
N ALA A 20 5.43 7.07 7.04
CA ALA A 20 5.85 8.11 7.98
C ALA A 20 6.16 7.56 9.39
N HIS A 21 5.41 6.55 9.85
CA HIS A 21 5.63 5.90 11.14
C HIS A 21 6.98 5.18 11.20
N ILE A 22 7.30 4.41 10.14
CA ILE A 22 8.57 3.68 10.05
C ILE A 22 9.75 4.64 9.82
N GLU A 23 9.57 5.65 8.97
CA GLU A 23 10.57 6.70 8.71
C GLU A 23 10.93 7.45 9.99
N ALA A 24 9.93 7.77 10.81
CA ALA A 24 10.14 8.40 12.12
C ALA A 24 10.72 7.45 13.19
N GLN A 25 11.02 6.20 12.84
CA GLN A 25 11.55 5.17 13.74
C GLN A 25 10.67 4.97 14.98
N HIS A 26 9.35 5.04 14.79
CA HIS A 26 8.41 4.78 15.88
C HIS A 26 8.25 3.29 16.15
N ASP A 27 8.12 2.95 17.43
CA ASP A 27 7.84 1.58 17.85
C ASP A 27 6.52 1.04 17.28
N PHE A 28 6.44 -0.28 17.20
CA PHE A 28 5.23 -0.96 16.76
C PHE A 28 4.05 -0.67 17.69
N ILE A 29 2.89 -0.39 17.09
CA ILE A 29 1.61 -0.28 17.80
C ILE A 29 0.57 -1.18 17.14
N ARG A 30 -0.32 -1.77 17.95
CA ARG A 30 -1.36 -2.70 17.46
C ARG A 30 -2.24 -2.11 16.35
N ALA A 31 -2.54 -0.81 16.42
CA ALA A 31 -3.36 -0.14 15.41
C ALA A 31 -2.75 -0.26 14.00
N TRP A 32 -1.42 -0.25 13.91
CA TRP A 32 -0.67 -0.38 12.67
C TRP A 32 -0.94 -1.73 11.99
N ALA A 33 -0.82 -2.85 12.73
CA ALA A 33 -1.11 -4.18 12.17
C ALA A 33 -2.57 -4.34 11.75
N ILE A 34 -3.52 -3.72 12.45
CA ILE A 34 -4.93 -3.73 12.03
C ILE A 34 -5.09 -2.97 10.70
N GLN A 35 -4.45 -1.82 10.55
CA GLN A 35 -4.47 -1.03 9.32
C GLN A 35 -3.83 -1.78 8.15
N PHE A 36 -2.73 -2.51 8.39
CA PHE A 36 -2.07 -3.37 7.40
C PHE A 36 -3.01 -4.44 6.84
N GLU A 37 -3.67 -5.22 7.70
CA GLU A 37 -4.60 -6.29 7.27
C GLU A 37 -5.82 -5.73 6.52
N LEU A 38 -6.35 -4.58 6.98
CA LEU A 38 -7.44 -3.89 6.29
C LEU A 38 -6.98 -3.34 4.93
N GLY A 39 -5.75 -2.80 4.86
CA GLY A 39 -5.12 -2.34 3.63
C GLY A 39 -4.96 -3.46 2.60
N TYR A 40 -4.53 -4.65 3.02
CA TYR A 40 -4.48 -5.83 2.14
C TYR A 40 -5.85 -6.16 1.55
N THR A 41 -6.90 -6.10 2.38
CA THR A 41 -8.29 -6.31 1.91
C THR A 41 -8.70 -5.26 0.88
N ASP A 42 -8.40 -3.99 1.13
CA ASP A 42 -8.70 -2.89 0.22
C ASP A 42 -7.96 -3.03 -1.13
N VAL A 43 -6.71 -3.49 -1.12
CA VAL A 43 -5.96 -3.81 -2.34
C VAL A 43 -6.66 -4.90 -3.15
N ARG A 44 -7.10 -5.99 -2.51
CA ARG A 44 -7.82 -7.06 -3.21
C ARG A 44 -9.13 -6.58 -3.81
N VAL A 45 -9.85 -5.69 -3.13
CA VAL A 45 -11.07 -5.07 -3.67
C VAL A 45 -10.78 -4.26 -4.92
N VAL A 46 -9.72 -3.45 -4.92
CA VAL A 46 -9.31 -2.67 -6.10
C VAL A 46 -8.88 -3.57 -7.25
N GLN A 47 -8.09 -4.62 -6.98
CA GLN A 47 -7.67 -5.60 -7.99
C GLN A 47 -8.88 -6.29 -8.63
N MET A 48 -9.85 -6.73 -7.83
CA MET A 48 -11.09 -7.32 -8.34
C MET A 48 -11.88 -6.34 -9.20
N ALA A 49 -11.98 -5.07 -8.79
CA ALA A 49 -12.66 -4.05 -9.56
C ALA A 49 -12.02 -3.83 -10.94
N LEU A 50 -10.69 -3.72 -11.00
CA LEU A 50 -9.94 -3.59 -12.26
C LEU A 50 -10.09 -4.85 -13.14
N GLN A 51 -10.04 -6.04 -12.53
CA GLN A 51 -10.18 -7.31 -13.24
C GLN A 51 -11.58 -7.48 -13.82
N LEU A 52 -12.63 -7.12 -13.08
CA LEU A 52 -14.02 -7.19 -13.53
C LEU A 52 -14.36 -6.14 -14.59
N ASP A 53 -13.74 -4.95 -14.53
CA ASP A 53 -13.90 -3.95 -15.59
C ASP A 53 -13.28 -4.43 -16.92
N GLY A 54 -12.18 -5.18 -16.85
CA GLY A 54 -11.60 -5.91 -17.99
C GLY A 54 -10.88 -5.05 -19.03
N LYS A 55 -10.91 -3.72 -18.91
CA LYS A 55 -10.32 -2.78 -19.88
C LYS A 55 -8.94 -2.29 -19.50
N HIS A 56 -8.52 -2.49 -18.25
CA HIS A 56 -7.34 -1.85 -17.66
C HIS A 56 -6.33 -2.88 -17.13
N HIS A 57 -6.05 -3.93 -17.91
CA HIS A 57 -5.15 -5.01 -17.49
C HIS A 57 -3.74 -4.52 -17.13
N ASP A 58 -3.15 -3.62 -17.93
CA ASP A 58 -1.83 -3.07 -17.65
C ASP A 58 -1.80 -2.30 -16.32
N LEU A 59 -2.87 -1.58 -15.99
CA LEU A 59 -3.00 -0.88 -14.71
C LEU A 59 -3.13 -1.86 -13.55
N LEU A 60 -3.90 -2.95 -13.71
CA LEU A 60 -3.99 -4.03 -12.72
C LEU A 60 -2.62 -4.65 -12.42
N VAL A 61 -1.83 -4.95 -13.46
CA VAL A 61 -0.48 -5.53 -13.32
C VAL A 61 0.44 -4.57 -12.57
N LYS A 62 0.47 -3.30 -12.97
CA LYS A 62 1.30 -2.27 -12.31
C LYS A 62 0.88 -2.02 -10.87
N PHE A 63 -0.42 -1.89 -10.62
CA PHE A 63 -0.98 -1.69 -9.28
C PHE A 63 -0.61 -2.83 -8.34
N THR A 64 -0.75 -4.07 -8.80
CA THR A 64 -0.38 -5.27 -8.03
C THR A 64 1.10 -5.29 -7.72
N ALA A 65 1.95 -5.10 -8.73
CA ALA A 65 3.40 -5.11 -8.55
C ALA A 65 3.89 -3.98 -7.62
N ALA A 66 3.28 -2.81 -7.68
CA ALA A 66 3.63 -1.69 -6.79
C ALA A 66 3.21 -1.95 -5.34
N TYR A 67 2.03 -2.56 -5.13
CA TYR A 67 1.62 -2.96 -3.80
C TYR A 67 2.56 -4.02 -3.21
N ASP A 68 2.96 -5.04 -3.99
CA ASP A 68 3.85 -6.10 -3.48
C ASP A 68 5.17 -5.51 -2.96
N LYS A 69 5.71 -4.47 -3.62
CA LYS A 69 6.90 -3.74 -3.12
C LYS A 69 6.65 -3.09 -1.77
N VAL A 70 5.52 -2.40 -1.59
CA VAL A 70 5.15 -1.75 -0.32
C VAL A 70 4.91 -2.80 0.77
N TYR A 71 4.23 -3.89 0.42
CA TYR A 71 3.91 -5.01 1.30
C TYR A 71 5.16 -5.61 1.94
N ASP A 72 6.25 -5.78 1.20
CA ASP A 72 7.48 -6.38 1.73
C ASP A 72 8.09 -5.56 2.89
N TYR A 73 8.10 -4.23 2.76
CA TYR A 73 8.54 -3.32 3.82
C TYR A 73 7.59 -3.37 5.01
N GLU A 74 6.29 -3.22 4.73
CA GLU A 74 5.26 -3.17 5.75
C GLU A 74 5.15 -4.48 6.54
N TYR A 75 5.23 -5.62 5.86
CA TYR A 75 5.20 -6.94 6.48
C TYR A 75 6.39 -7.18 7.41
N ALA A 76 7.60 -6.74 7.04
CA ALA A 76 8.75 -6.84 7.93
C ALA A 76 8.52 -6.11 9.25
N PHE A 77 7.86 -4.95 9.19
CA PHE A 77 7.47 -4.19 10.38
C PHE A 77 6.35 -4.88 11.18
N VAL A 78 5.34 -5.47 10.54
CA VAL A 78 4.30 -6.24 11.26
C VAL A 78 4.87 -7.47 11.94
N ALA A 79 5.73 -8.21 11.24
CA ALA A 79 6.24 -9.49 11.69
C ALA A 79 7.29 -9.37 12.80
N GLY A 80 8.10 -8.30 12.77
CA GLY A 80 9.24 -8.13 13.69
C GLY A 80 9.31 -6.77 14.38
N GLY A 81 8.29 -5.92 14.25
CA GLY A 81 8.33 -4.54 14.76
C GLY A 81 9.39 -3.68 14.08
N LEU A 82 9.77 -2.58 14.74
CA LEU A 82 10.82 -1.69 14.24
C LEU A 82 12.18 -2.40 14.11
N GLU A 83 12.51 -3.29 15.05
CA GLU A 83 13.75 -4.07 15.01
C GLU A 83 13.80 -4.98 13.79
N GLY A 84 12.74 -5.76 13.53
CA GLY A 84 12.68 -6.64 12.36
C GLY A 84 12.63 -5.89 11.03
N PHE A 85 12.04 -4.70 11.00
CA PHE A 85 12.17 -3.81 9.85
C PHE A 85 13.62 -3.37 9.65
N ASN A 86 14.27 -2.85 10.68
CA ASN A 86 15.63 -2.31 10.59
C ASN A 86 16.67 -3.39 10.26
N GLU A 87 16.49 -4.63 10.71
CA GLU A 87 17.36 -5.75 10.36
C GLU A 87 17.38 -6.03 8.84
N LYS A 88 16.22 -5.88 8.17
CA LYS A 88 16.08 -6.16 6.73
C LYS A 88 16.25 -4.93 5.84
N TYR A 89 15.79 -3.78 6.32
CA TYR A 89 15.52 -2.59 5.50
C TYR A 89 15.99 -1.28 6.15
N GLY A 90 16.80 -1.33 7.22
CA GLY A 90 17.24 -0.13 7.94
C GLY A 90 17.99 0.91 7.08
N ASP A 91 18.66 0.48 6.01
CA ASP A 91 19.32 1.35 5.02
C ASP A 91 18.47 1.60 3.76
N LYS A 92 17.21 1.15 3.73
CA LYS A 92 16.32 1.14 2.56
C LYS A 92 15.13 2.09 2.67
N ILE A 93 15.19 3.06 3.59
CA ILE A 93 14.05 3.97 3.80
C ILE A 93 13.70 4.80 2.55
N GLU A 94 14.69 5.20 1.75
CA GLU A 94 14.44 5.90 0.49
C GLU A 94 13.88 4.99 -0.61
N ASP A 95 14.27 3.71 -0.62
CA ASP A 95 13.68 2.71 -1.52
C ASP A 95 12.21 2.45 -1.15
N TYR A 96 11.91 2.41 0.15
CA TYR A 96 10.53 2.34 0.63
C TYR A 96 9.73 3.61 0.26
N ARG A 97 10.31 4.81 0.40
CA ARG A 97 9.68 6.06 -0.04
C ARG A 97 9.32 6.02 -1.52
N ALA A 98 10.23 5.54 -2.35
CA ALA A 98 10.00 5.41 -3.79
C ALA A 98 8.87 4.42 -4.09
N ALA A 99 8.85 3.26 -3.44
CA ALA A 99 7.78 2.27 -3.58
C ALA A 99 6.41 2.82 -3.14
N ALA A 100 6.36 3.53 -2.01
CA ALA A 100 5.15 4.18 -1.50
C ALA A 100 4.62 5.23 -2.49
N ASN A 101 5.49 6.08 -3.03
CA ASN A 101 5.11 7.09 -4.02
C ASN A 101 4.65 6.47 -5.34
N GLU A 102 5.28 5.40 -5.80
CA GLU A 102 4.83 4.65 -6.99
C GLU A 102 3.43 4.10 -6.79
N PHE A 103 3.17 3.46 -5.65
CA PHE A 103 1.86 2.90 -5.32
C PHE A 103 0.78 3.98 -5.20
N LEU A 104 1.08 5.10 -4.55
CA LEU A 104 0.18 6.26 -4.45
C LEU A 104 -0.17 6.84 -5.83
N GLY A 105 0.80 6.95 -6.74
CA GLY A 105 0.56 7.41 -8.11
C GLY A 105 -0.33 6.45 -8.92
N LEU A 106 -0.30 5.15 -8.62
CA LEU A 106 -1.19 4.16 -9.22
C LEU A 106 -2.58 4.19 -8.59
N ILE A 107 -2.70 4.44 -7.28
CA ILE A 107 -3.99 4.70 -6.62
C ILE A 107 -4.70 5.89 -7.29
N ASP A 108 -3.98 6.97 -7.58
CA ASP A 108 -4.56 8.14 -8.26
C ASP A 108 -5.06 7.81 -9.68
N GLN A 109 -4.31 7.00 -10.44
CA GLN A 109 -4.79 6.52 -11.75
C GLN A 109 -6.07 5.69 -11.64
N VAL A 110 -6.19 4.82 -10.63
CA VAL A 110 -7.43 4.05 -10.39
C VAL A 110 -8.57 4.98 -9.95
N ARG A 111 -8.27 6.03 -9.17
CA ARG A 111 -9.25 7.03 -8.73
C ARG A 111 -9.84 7.79 -9.93
N GLU A 112 -9.04 8.13 -10.93
CA GLU A 112 -9.50 8.77 -12.16
C GLU A 112 -10.54 7.91 -12.92
N LEU A 113 -10.41 6.58 -12.86
CA LEU A 113 -11.37 5.64 -13.46
C LEU A 113 -12.71 5.52 -12.70
N ASN A 114 -12.76 5.96 -11.43
CA ASN A 114 -13.98 5.92 -10.61
C ASN A 114 -14.85 7.18 -10.71
N GLY A 115 -14.45 8.20 -11.48
CA GLY A 115 -15.31 9.34 -11.79
C GLY A 115 -15.24 10.56 -10.86
N LYS A 116 -14.20 10.66 -10.01
CA LYS A 116 -14.01 11.66 -8.93
C LYS A 116 -14.96 11.53 -7.76
#